data_AF-A0A8J4BDQ7-F1
#
_entry.id   AF-A0A8J4BDQ7-F1
#
_cell.length_a   1.000
_cell.length_b   1.000
_cell.length_c   1.000
_cell.angle_alpha   90.00
_cell.angle_beta   90.00
_cell.angle_gamma   90.00
#
_symmetry.space_group_name_H-M   'P 1'
#
loop_
_entity.id
_entity.type
_entity.pdbx_description
1 polymer ?
#
loop_
_entity_poly.entity_id
_entity_poly.type
_entity_poly.pdbx_seq_one_letter_code
_entity_poly.pdbx_strand_id
1 'polypeptide(L)'
;MHLITFLELRRPGPLFRAAVIAAQGVFFNAYFLAYLLSPRTCHAFIGFLEEEAVKTYTHALAEIDEGRLWKDEPAPQIAVQYWGLSKDATMRDLILAVRADEACHAHVNHTFSKMASNQTNPFAAGASQLP
;
A
#
# COMPACT_ATOMS: atom_id res chain seq x y z
N MET A 1 -5.83 -4.99 1.37
CA MET A 1 -6.27 -5.87 0.26
C MET A 1 -5.21 -6.14 -0.80
N HIS A 2 -4.15 -5.34 -0.85
CA HIS A 2 -3.05 -5.50 -1.81
C HIS A 2 -2.44 -6.90 -1.76
N LEU A 3 -2.06 -7.38 -0.57
CA LEU A 3 -1.45 -8.70 -0.37
C LEU A 3 -2.27 -9.83 -1.00
N ILE A 4 -3.58 -9.91 -0.70
CA ILE A 4 -4.44 -10.98 -1.20
C ILE A 4 -4.55 -10.90 -2.73
N THR A 5 -4.61 -9.69 -3.28
CA THR A 5 -4.63 -9.48 -4.73
C THR A 5 -3.36 -9.99 -5.40
N PHE A 6 -2.19 -9.68 -4.85
CA PHE A 6 -0.91 -10.13 -5.43
C PHE A 6 -0.64 -11.64 -5.22
N LEU A 7 -1.26 -12.26 -4.21
CA LEU A 7 -1.18 -13.72 -4.01
C LEU A 7 -1.94 -14.51 -5.09
N GLU A 8 -2.96 -13.91 -5.73
CA GLU A 8 -3.63 -14.50 -6.89
C GLU A 8 -2.70 -14.55 -8.12
N LEU A 9 -1.78 -13.58 -8.25
CA LEU A 9 -0.79 -13.55 -9.34
C LEU A 9 0.34 -14.55 -9.11
N ARG A 10 0.78 -14.72 -7.86
CA ARG A 10 1.91 -15.59 -7.56
C ARG A 10 1.78 -16.27 -6.21
N ARG A 11 1.90 -17.60 -6.23
CA ARG A 11 2.02 -18.42 -5.02
C ARG A 11 3.48 -18.43 -4.54
N PRO A 12 3.80 -17.87 -3.36
CA PRO A 12 5.17 -17.85 -2.86
C PRO A 12 5.62 -19.24 -2.37
N GLY A 13 6.89 -19.54 -2.59
CA GLY A 13 7.53 -20.77 -2.09
C GLY A 13 7.76 -20.77 -0.57
N PRO A 14 8.15 -21.91 0.02
CA PRO A 14 8.32 -22.06 1.46
C PRO A 14 9.36 -21.13 2.07
N LEU A 15 10.48 -20.87 1.36
CA LEU A 15 11.52 -19.94 1.82
C LEU A 15 10.98 -18.51 1.97
N PHE A 16 10.27 -18.01 0.97
CA PHE A 16 9.67 -16.68 1.03
C PHE A 16 8.64 -16.58 2.16
N ARG A 17 7.80 -17.61 2.32
CA ARG A 17 6.81 -17.66 3.40
C ARG A 17 7.48 -17.65 4.79
N ALA A 18 8.57 -18.41 4.97
CA ALA A 18 9.34 -18.38 6.20
C ALA A 18 9.97 -17.00 6.45
N ALA A 19 10.50 -16.35 5.41
CA ALA A 19 11.04 -14.99 5.50
C ALA A 19 9.97 -13.97 5.91
N VAL A 20 8.75 -14.05 5.38
CA VAL A 20 7.62 -13.19 5.79
C VAL A 20 7.26 -13.41 7.26
N ILE A 21 7.20 -14.65 7.74
CA ILE A 21 6.93 -14.95 9.16
C ILE A 21 8.03 -14.36 10.06
N ALA A 22 9.29 -14.54 9.69
CA ALA A 22 10.42 -13.99 10.44
C ALA A 22 10.40 -12.45 10.45
N ALA A 23 10.18 -11.83 9.28
CA ALA A 23 10.08 -10.37 9.15
C ALA A 23 8.91 -9.82 9.98
N GLN A 24 7.75 -10.47 9.97
CA GLN A 24 6.60 -10.09 10.80
C GLN A 24 6.94 -10.21 12.30
N GLY A 25 7.60 -11.30 12.70
CA GLY A 25 8.04 -11.48 14.09
C GLY A 25 8.96 -10.37 14.58
N VAL A 26 9.88 -9.90 13.74
CA VAL A 26 10.78 -8.79 14.10
C VAL A 26 10.06 -7.44 14.02
N PHE A 27 9.47 -7.12 12.88
CA PHE A 27 8.90 -5.81 12.59
C PHE A 27 7.72 -5.48 13.50
N PHE A 28 6.83 -6.43 13.77
CA PHE A 28 5.69 -6.20 14.67
C PHE A 28 6.15 -5.78 16.07
N ASN A 29 7.08 -6.53 16.67
CA ASN A 29 7.55 -6.25 18.03
C ASN A 29 8.33 -4.92 18.09
N ALA A 30 9.20 -4.67 17.11
CA ALA A 30 9.95 -3.42 17.05
C ALA A 30 9.02 -2.21 16.85
N TYR A 31 8.07 -2.29 15.93
CA TYR A 31 7.13 -1.22 15.65
C TYR A 31 6.15 -1.00 16.82
N PHE A 32 5.70 -2.06 17.48
CA PHE A 32 4.88 -1.97 18.70
C PHE A 32 5.59 -1.16 19.80
N LEU A 33 6.83 -1.51 20.12
CA LEU A 33 7.62 -0.79 21.12
C LEU A 33 7.90 0.66 20.68
N ALA A 34 8.23 0.88 19.40
CA ALA A 34 8.44 2.23 18.87
C ALA A 34 7.18 3.09 18.98
N TYR A 35 6.00 2.52 18.73
CA TYR A 35 4.73 3.24 18.80
C TYR A 35 4.37 3.64 20.24
N LEU A 36 4.70 2.80 21.23
CA LEU A 36 4.55 3.18 22.65
C LEU A 36 5.44 4.37 23.04
N LEU A 37 6.63 4.48 22.43
CA LEU A 37 7.59 5.54 22.71
C LEU A 37 7.29 6.84 21.96
N SER A 38 6.98 6.74 20.66
CA SER A 38 6.70 7.90 19.81
C SER A 38 5.77 7.54 18.63
N PRO A 39 4.44 7.66 18.82
CA PRO A 39 3.48 7.50 17.73
C PRO A 39 3.75 8.44 16.55
N ARG A 40 4.22 9.66 16.83
CA ARG A 40 4.53 10.67 15.80
C ARG A 40 5.66 10.21 14.89
N THR A 41 6.71 9.62 15.45
CA THR A 41 7.83 9.07 14.67
C THR A 41 7.37 7.88 13.83
N CYS A 42 6.55 6.99 14.39
CA CYS A 42 5.97 5.87 13.66
C CYS A 42 5.12 6.32 12.47
N HIS A 43 4.24 7.31 12.66
CA HIS A 43 3.47 7.89 11.57
C HIS A 43 4.35 8.57 10.52
N ALA A 44 5.39 9.30 10.93
CA ALA A 44 6.33 9.87 9.95
C ALA A 44 7.04 8.79 9.14
N PHE A 45 7.50 7.72 9.81
CA PHE A 45 8.15 6.58 9.17
C PHE A 45 7.26 5.92 8.12
N ILE A 46 6.00 5.61 8.48
CA ILE A 46 5.05 5.05 7.51
C ILE A 46 4.76 6.04 6.39
N GLY A 47 4.57 7.32 6.67
CA GLY A 47 4.38 8.33 5.61
C GLY A 47 5.47 8.26 4.53
N PHE A 48 6.74 8.24 4.94
CA PHE A 48 7.86 8.09 4.01
C PHE A 48 7.93 6.72 3.32
N LEU A 49 7.54 5.64 4.03
CA LEU A 49 7.46 4.31 3.44
C LEU A 49 6.42 4.28 2.31
N GLU A 50 5.27 4.92 2.50
CA GLU A 50 4.23 5.02 1.49
C GLU A 50 4.62 5.95 0.33
N GLU A 51 5.42 7.00 0.57
CA GLU A 51 6.03 7.79 -0.52
C GLU A 51 6.91 6.90 -1.43
N GLU A 52 7.71 6.00 -0.84
CA GLU A 52 8.50 5.02 -1.60
C GLU A 52 7.62 3.99 -2.32
N ALA A 53 6.49 3.61 -1.73
CA ALA A 53 5.50 2.75 -2.39
C ALA A 53 4.89 3.45 -3.62
N VAL A 54 4.50 4.72 -3.51
CA VAL A 54 4.00 5.53 -4.63
C VAL A 54 5.02 5.61 -5.77
N LYS A 55 6.31 5.83 -5.44
CA LYS A 55 7.40 5.82 -6.43
C LYS A 55 7.53 4.46 -7.10
N THR A 56 7.52 3.38 -6.32
CA THR A 56 7.63 2.01 -6.82
C THR A 56 6.50 1.67 -7.80
N TYR A 57 5.25 1.97 -7.45
CA TYR A 57 4.12 1.71 -8.34
C TYR A 57 4.11 2.64 -9.55
N THR A 58 4.67 3.86 -9.44
CA THR A 58 4.87 4.74 -10.60
C THR A 58 5.88 4.15 -11.58
N HIS A 59 6.99 3.59 -11.09
CA HIS A 59 7.94 2.87 -11.95
C HIS A 59 7.30 1.63 -12.58
N ALA A 60 6.53 0.85 -11.81
CA ALA A 60 5.81 -0.31 -12.36
C ALA A 60 4.84 0.08 -13.49
N LEU A 61 4.14 1.20 -13.36
CA LEU A 61 3.28 1.72 -14.43
C LEU A 61 4.08 2.08 -15.69
N ALA A 62 5.26 2.70 -15.54
CA ALA A 62 6.12 2.99 -16.68
C ALA A 62 6.57 1.69 -17.39
N GLU A 63 6.98 0.67 -16.63
CA GLU A 63 7.33 -0.65 -17.18
C GLU A 63 6.16 -1.32 -17.92
N ILE A 64 4.93 -1.15 -17.44
CA ILE A 64 3.72 -1.64 -18.11
C ILE A 64 3.45 -0.86 -19.41
N ASP A 65 3.54 0.46 -19.37
CA ASP A 65 3.30 1.35 -20.52
C ASP A 65 4.32 1.11 -21.64
N GLU A 66 5.54 0.72 -21.29
CA GLU A 66 6.60 0.32 -22.22
C GLU A 66 6.51 -1.16 -22.65
N GLY A 67 5.53 -1.90 -22.13
CA GLY A 67 5.25 -3.29 -22.48
C GLY A 67 6.25 -4.30 -21.92
N ARG A 68 7.05 -3.92 -20.92
CA ARG A 68 8.06 -4.80 -20.28
C ARG A 68 7.48 -5.64 -19.15
N LEU A 69 6.34 -5.23 -18.59
CA LEU A 69 5.67 -5.88 -17.47
C LEU A 69 4.16 -5.98 -17.72
N TRP A 70 3.55 -7.16 -17.50
CA TRP A 70 2.09 -7.38 -17.49
C TRP A 70 1.30 -6.74 -18.64
N LYS A 71 1.90 -6.70 -19.84
CA LYS A 71 1.30 -6.10 -21.01
C LYS A 71 0.01 -6.85 -21.38
N ASP A 72 -1.08 -6.10 -21.48
CA ASP A 72 -2.42 -6.62 -21.80
C ASP A 72 -2.96 -7.68 -20.83
N GLU A 73 -2.36 -7.80 -19.62
CA GLU A 73 -2.78 -8.79 -18.63
C GLU A 73 -4.01 -8.28 -17.86
N PRO A 74 -5.08 -9.10 -17.73
CA PRO A 74 -6.28 -8.70 -17.01
C PRO A 74 -6.03 -8.62 -15.50
N ALA A 75 -6.70 -7.69 -14.82
CA ALA A 75 -6.66 -7.61 -13.37
C ALA A 75 -7.35 -8.83 -12.73
N PRO A 76 -6.84 -9.37 -11.61
CA PRO A 76 -7.52 -10.42 -10.85
C PRO A 76 -8.94 -9.99 -10.43
N GLN A 77 -9.88 -10.94 -10.47
CA GLN A 77 -11.29 -10.64 -10.19
C GLN A 77 -11.54 -10.08 -8.78
N ILE A 78 -10.74 -10.49 -7.79
CA ILE A 78 -10.78 -9.92 -6.43
C ILE A 78 -10.49 -8.42 -6.43
N ALA A 79 -9.59 -7.97 -7.31
CA ALA A 79 -9.22 -6.58 -7.43
C ALA A 79 -10.34 -5.77 -8.07
N VAL A 80 -10.90 -6.29 -9.16
CA VAL A 80 -12.05 -5.68 -9.84
C VAL A 80 -13.21 -5.46 -8.87
N GLN A 81 -13.51 -6.45 -8.04
CA GLN A 81 -14.57 -6.35 -7.03
C GLN A 81 -14.24 -5.37 -5.91
N TYR A 82 -13.03 -5.42 -5.36
CA TYR A 82 -12.66 -4.59 -4.21
C TYR A 82 -12.55 -3.10 -4.56
N TRP A 83 -11.89 -2.77 -5.68
CA TRP A 83 -11.72 -1.37 -6.12
C TRP A 83 -12.86 -0.89 -7.05
N GLY A 84 -13.84 -1.74 -7.37
CA GLY A 84 -14.95 -1.37 -8.26
C GLY A 84 -14.48 -1.01 -9.68
N LEU A 85 -13.45 -1.71 -10.19
CA LEU A 85 -12.90 -1.48 -11.52
C LEU A 85 -13.84 -1.97 -12.62
N SER A 86 -13.58 -1.56 -13.86
CA SER A 86 -14.28 -2.12 -15.01
C SER A 86 -14.04 -3.63 -15.15
N LYS A 87 -14.97 -4.35 -15.79
CA LYS A 87 -14.86 -5.81 -15.98
C LYS A 87 -13.70 -6.22 -16.89
N ASP A 88 -13.26 -5.33 -17.75
CA ASP A 88 -12.12 -5.45 -18.65
C ASP A 88 -10.86 -4.75 -18.11
N ALA A 89 -10.85 -4.40 -16.81
CA ALA A 89 -9.70 -3.75 -16.18
C ALA A 89 -8.44 -4.61 -16.32
N THR A 90 -7.34 -3.90 -16.57
CA THR A 90 -6.01 -4.46 -16.77
C THR A 90 -5.18 -4.39 -15.50
N MET A 91 -4.03 -5.07 -15.49
CA MET A 91 -3.01 -4.92 -14.45
C MET A 91 -2.61 -3.45 -14.25
N ARG A 92 -2.61 -2.63 -15.31
CA ARG A 92 -2.37 -1.19 -15.21
C ARG A 92 -3.39 -0.48 -14.32
N ASP A 93 -4.67 -0.78 -14.49
CA ASP A 93 -5.77 -0.18 -13.70
C ASP A 93 -5.69 -0.60 -12.23
N LEU A 94 -5.32 -1.86 -11.98
CA LEU A 94 -5.02 -2.33 -10.64
C LEU A 94 -3.87 -1.55 -10.00
N ILE A 95 -2.72 -1.44 -10.67
CA ILE A 95 -1.56 -0.74 -10.11
C ILE A 95 -1.86 0.75 -9.88
N LEU A 96 -2.68 1.39 -10.73
CA LEU A 96 -3.17 2.74 -10.49
C LEU A 96 -3.99 2.84 -9.20
N ALA A 97 -4.91 1.91 -8.96
CA ALA A 97 -5.74 1.88 -7.77
C ALA A 97 -4.91 1.66 -6.50
N VAL A 98 -3.97 0.70 -6.53
CA VAL A 98 -3.03 0.45 -5.42
C VAL A 98 -2.19 1.69 -5.13
N ARG A 99 -1.62 2.33 -6.16
CA ARG A 99 -0.82 3.55 -5.98
C ARG A 99 -1.65 4.69 -5.35
N ALA A 100 -2.93 4.80 -5.70
CA ALA A 100 -3.82 5.81 -5.12
C ALA A 100 -4.06 5.54 -3.62
N ASP A 101 -4.22 4.26 -3.23
CA ASP A 101 -4.30 3.89 -1.81
C ASP A 101 -3.03 4.34 -1.05
N GLU A 102 -1.83 4.06 -1.59
CA GLU A 102 -0.58 4.43 -0.91
C GLU A 102 -0.40 5.95 -0.83
N ALA A 103 -0.82 6.70 -1.84
CA ALA A 103 -0.80 8.15 -1.76
C ALA A 103 -1.72 8.66 -0.64
N CYS A 104 -2.90 8.05 -0.47
CA CYS A 104 -3.82 8.36 0.63
C CYS A 104 -3.18 7.99 1.97
N HIS A 105 -2.57 6.81 2.10
CA HIS A 105 -1.87 6.38 3.29
C HIS A 105 -0.71 7.33 3.66
N ALA A 106 0.08 7.76 2.67
CA ALA A 106 1.16 8.73 2.85
C ALA A 106 0.60 10.03 3.43
N HIS A 107 -0.45 10.59 2.82
CA HIS A 107 -1.06 11.84 3.26
C HIS A 107 -1.62 11.75 4.69
N VAL A 108 -2.35 10.67 5.00
CA VAL A 108 -2.90 10.45 6.34
C VAL A 108 -1.79 10.33 7.38
N ASN A 109 -0.76 9.53 7.12
CA ASN A 109 0.32 9.31 8.07
C ASN A 109 1.20 10.57 8.26
N HIS A 110 1.49 11.32 7.20
CA HIS A 110 2.18 12.60 7.33
C HIS A 110 1.37 13.61 8.15
N THR A 111 0.05 13.62 7.99
CA THR A 111 -0.84 14.46 8.79
C THR A 111 -0.80 14.04 10.27
N PHE A 112 -0.96 12.74 10.56
CA PHE A 112 -0.91 12.22 11.93
C PHE A 112 0.44 12.44 12.61
N SER A 113 1.55 12.40 11.86
CA SER A 113 2.89 12.72 12.39
C SER A 113 3.02 14.16 12.93
N LYS A 114 2.16 15.06 12.43
CA LYS A 114 2.15 16.49 12.78
C LYS A 114 1.09 16.84 13.83
N MET A 115 0.07 16.00 14.02
CA MET A 115 -1.05 16.23 14.92
C MET A 115 -0.68 16.07 16.40
N ALA A 116 -1.25 16.94 17.24
CA ALA A 116 -1.25 16.75 18.69
C ALA A 116 -2.21 15.63 19.10
N SER A 117 -1.93 14.96 20.20
CA SER A 117 -2.66 13.75 20.64
C SER A 117 -4.14 13.99 20.98
N ASN A 118 -4.53 15.24 21.23
CA ASN A 118 -5.91 15.63 21.54
C ASN A 118 -6.67 16.20 20.32
N GLN A 119 -6.04 16.28 19.15
CA GLN A 119 -6.72 16.75 17.94
C GLN A 119 -7.59 15.64 17.37
N THR A 120 -8.80 16.01 16.94
CA THR A 120 -9.70 15.11 16.23
C THR A 120 -9.11 14.71 14.89
N ASN A 121 -9.28 13.44 14.51
CA ASN A 121 -8.92 12.97 13.17
C ASN A 121 -9.63 13.82 12.10
N PRO A 122 -8.90 14.53 11.21
CA PRO A 122 -9.49 15.39 10.19
C PRO A 122 -10.08 14.60 9.01
N PHE A 123 -9.77 13.30 8.89
CA PHE A 123 -10.24 12.47 7.78
C PHE A 123 -11.58 11.81 8.12
N ALA A 124 -12.58 12.07 7.28
CA ALA A 124 -13.86 11.36 7.37
C ALA A 124 -13.69 9.89 6.97
N ALA A 125 -14.54 9.01 7.50
CA ALA A 125 -14.56 7.61 7.08
C ALA A 125 -14.81 7.51 5.56
N GLY A 126 -13.92 6.81 4.85
CA GLY A 126 -13.99 6.65 3.40
C GLY A 126 -13.45 7.82 2.58
N ALA A 127 -12.88 8.86 3.21
CA ALA A 127 -12.22 9.93 2.47
C ALA A 127 -10.93 9.43 1.80
N SER A 128 -10.78 9.69 0.51
CA SER A 128 -9.60 9.35 -0.31
C SER A 128 -9.00 10.58 -1.02
N GLN A 129 -9.41 11.77 -0.59
CA GLN A 129 -8.98 13.04 -1.19
C GLN A 129 -7.53 13.33 -0.78
N LEU A 130 -6.70 13.61 -1.78
CA LEU A 130 -5.35 14.16 -1.60
C LEU A 130 -5.42 15.69 -1.65
N PRO A 131 -4.52 16.41 -0.96
CA PRO A 131 -4.46 17.87 -0.97
C PRO A 131 -4.07 18.44 -2.35
#